data_AF-A0A4R7Z5I3-F1
#
_entry.id   AF-A0A4R7Z5I3-F1
#
_cell.length_a   1.000
_cell.length_b   1.000
_cell.length_c   1.000
_cell.angle_alpha   90.00
_cell.angle_beta   90.00
_cell.angle_gamma   90.00
#
_symmetry.space_group_name_H-M   'P 1'
#
loop_
_entity.id
_entity.type
_entity.pdbx_description
1 polymer ?
#
loop_
_entity_poly.entity_id
_entity_poly.type
_entity_poly.pdbx_seq_one_letter_code
_entity_poly.pdbx_strand_id
1 'polypeptide(L)'
;MNINLEDIFEVVEEPEHSKNVLLSFQEKYNIDSEELYLFYQQNGINYEELPATEDDFKSWIHHFIIFKENGGDPWELKESDI
;
A
#
# COMPACT_ATOMS: atom_id res chain seq x y z
N MET A 1 -4.45 28.69 -9.67
CA MET A 1 -3.23 28.13 -9.08
C MET A 1 -3.15 26.71 -9.58
N ASN A 2 -2.39 26.47 -10.65
CA ASN A 2 -2.21 25.12 -11.20
C ASN A 2 -1.22 24.40 -10.29
N ILE A 3 -1.72 23.54 -9.42
CA ILE A 3 -0.91 22.51 -8.80
C ILE A 3 -0.77 21.39 -9.84
N ASN A 4 0.35 21.39 -10.57
CA ASN A 4 0.73 20.24 -11.37
C ASN A 4 0.99 19.07 -10.41
N LEU A 5 0.24 17.99 -10.57
CA LEU A 5 0.37 16.76 -9.77
C LEU A 5 1.76 16.11 -9.92
N GLU A 6 2.52 16.50 -10.95
CA GLU A 6 3.89 16.02 -11.22
C GLU A 6 4.95 16.63 -10.28
N ASP A 7 4.65 17.72 -9.56
CA ASP A 7 5.59 18.38 -8.63
C ASP A 7 5.50 17.87 -7.18
N ILE A 8 4.60 16.93 -6.90
CA ILE A 8 4.42 16.35 -5.57
C ILE A 8 5.26 15.06 -5.51
N PHE A 9 6.56 15.25 -5.31
CA PHE A 9 7.51 14.23 -4.88
C PHE A 9 7.75 13.08 -5.88
N GLU A 10 8.71 13.32 -6.78
CA GLU A 10 9.56 12.29 -7.36
C GLU A 10 10.54 11.74 -6.29
N VAL A 11 10.03 11.36 -5.11
CA VAL A 11 10.78 10.45 -4.24
C VAL A 11 10.62 9.11 -4.93
N VAL A 12 11.72 8.64 -5.51
CA VAL A 12 11.86 7.22 -5.84
C VAL A 12 11.74 6.49 -4.51
N GLU A 13 10.52 6.17 -4.10
CA GLU A 13 10.29 5.34 -2.94
C GLU A 13 10.93 4.00 -3.27
N GLU A 14 12.02 3.70 -2.56
CA GLU A 14 12.70 2.43 -2.73
C GLU A 14 11.70 1.32 -2.34
N PRO A 15 11.65 0.21 -3.09
CA PRO A 15 10.74 -0.90 -2.79
C PRO A 15 10.84 -1.37 -1.34
N GLU A 16 12.03 -1.29 -0.72
CA GLU A 16 12.25 -1.60 0.69
C GLU A 16 11.53 -0.63 1.65
N HIS A 17 11.44 0.66 1.32
CA HIS A 17 10.66 1.62 2.11
C HIS A 17 9.17 1.27 2.05
N SER A 18 8.64 1.09 0.84
CA SER A 18 7.25 0.66 0.63
C SER A 18 6.97 -0.66 1.37
N LYS A 19 7.85 -1.65 1.29
CA LYS A 19 7.74 -2.92 2.04
C LYS A 19 7.57 -2.70 3.54
N ASN A 20 8.43 -1.88 4.17
CA ASN A 20 8.35 -1.62 5.60
C ASN A 20 7.06 -0.90 6.01
N VAL A 21 6.57 0.02 5.17
CA VAL A 21 5.28 0.69 5.39
C VAL A 21 4.13 -0.31 5.29
N LEU A 22 4.13 -1.18 4.27
CA LEU A 22 3.14 -2.23 4.10
C LEU A 22 3.10 -3.18 5.29
N LEU A 23 4.25 -3.67 5.76
CA LEU A 23 4.34 -4.52 6.95
C LEU A 23 3.77 -3.82 8.19
N SER A 24 4.05 -2.52 8.36
CA SER A 24 3.51 -1.74 9.48
C SER A 24 1.99 -1.61 9.42
N PHE A 25 1.42 -1.47 8.23
CA PHE A 25 -0.04 -1.45 8.06
C PHE A 25 -0.67 -2.82 8.32
N GLN A 26 -0.05 -3.91 7.83
CA GLN A 26 -0.49 -5.27 8.11
C GLN A 26 -0.50 -5.56 9.61
N GLU A 27 0.54 -5.16 10.34
CA GLU A 27 0.61 -5.31 11.80
C GLU A 27 -0.47 -4.48 12.50
N LYS A 28 -0.67 -3.22 12.08
CA LYS A 28 -1.65 -2.29 12.68
C LYS A 28 -3.10 -2.75 12.50
N TYR A 29 -3.43 -3.25 11.31
CA TYR A 29 -4.81 -3.52 10.91
C TYR A 29 -5.13 -5.02 10.84
N ASN A 30 -4.13 -5.89 10.93
CA ASN A 30 -4.25 -7.33 10.77
C ASN A 30 -4.98 -7.71 9.46
N ILE A 31 -4.60 -7.05 8.38
CA ILE A 31 -5.10 -7.26 7.01
C ILE A 31 -3.90 -7.45 6.11
N ASP A 32 -3.93 -8.48 5.25
CA ASP A 32 -2.89 -8.72 4.26
C ASP A 32 -2.93 -7.66 3.14
N SER A 33 -1.77 -7.13 2.73
CA SER A 33 -1.71 -6.04 1.74
C SER A 33 -2.14 -6.50 0.34
N GLU A 34 -1.90 -7.77 -0.02
CA GLU A 34 -2.34 -8.36 -1.29
C GLU A 34 -3.86 -8.51 -1.29
N GLU A 35 -4.46 -8.98 -0.20
CA GLU A 35 -5.92 -9.04 -0.03
C GLU A 35 -6.57 -7.65 -0.12
N LEU A 36 -6.01 -6.65 0.56
CA LEU A 36 -6.48 -5.26 0.50
C LEU A 36 -6.41 -4.71 -0.94
N TYR A 37 -5.31 -4.99 -1.65
CA TYR A 37 -5.14 -4.53 -3.03
C TYR A 37 -6.14 -5.20 -3.98
N LEU A 38 -6.41 -6.50 -3.82
CA LEU A 38 -7.44 -7.20 -4.60
C LEU A 38 -8.84 -6.63 -4.32
N PHE A 39 -9.14 -6.33 -3.06
CA PHE A 39 -10.39 -5.68 -2.69
C PHE A 39 -10.52 -4.29 -3.35
N TYR A 40 -9.46 -3.49 -3.35
CA TYR A 40 -9.40 -2.21 -4.06
C TYR A 40 -9.63 -2.37 -5.57
N GLN A 41 -9.04 -3.39 -6.20
CA GLN A 41 -9.24 -3.63 -7.64
C GLN A 41 -10.69 -3.99 -7.98
N GLN A 42 -11.42 -4.61 -7.06
CA GLN A 42 -12.82 -5.00 -7.27
C GLN A 42 -13.82 -3.89 -6.93
N ASN A 43 -13.53 -3.10 -5.90
CA ASN A 43 -14.49 -2.17 -5.30
C ASN A 43 -14.11 -0.68 -5.47
N GLY A 44 -12.92 -0.39 -5.99
CA GLY A 44 -12.37 0.97 -6.07
C GLY A 44 -11.97 1.52 -4.70
N ILE A 45 -12.02 2.84 -4.54
CA ILE A 45 -11.68 3.54 -3.29
C ILE A 45 -12.88 3.44 -2.33
N ASN A 46 -13.14 2.23 -1.82
CA ASN A 46 -14.20 1.98 -0.84
C ASN A 46 -13.58 1.46 0.46
N TYR A 47 -13.27 2.34 1.41
CA TYR A 47 -12.67 1.95 2.69
C TYR A 47 -13.71 1.78 3.82
N GLU A 48 -15.00 2.04 3.55
CA GLU A 48 -16.04 2.13 4.61
C GLU A 48 -16.28 0.79 5.34
N GLU A 49 -15.94 -0.32 4.69
CA GLU A 49 -16.05 -1.68 5.25
C GLU A 49 -14.78 -2.15 5.95
N LEU A 50 -13.72 -1.33 5.94
CA LEU A 50 -12.42 -1.65 6.51
C LEU A 50 -12.20 -0.91 7.84
N PRO A 51 -11.39 -1.48 8.76
CA PRO A 51 -11.01 -0.81 10.00
C PRO A 51 -10.02 0.36 9.80
N ALA A 52 -9.57 0.61 8.57
CA ALA A 52 -8.59 1.63 8.23
C ALA A 52 -9.25 3.01 7.97
N THR A 53 -8.49 4.08 8.23
CA THR A 53 -8.90 5.43 7.80
C THR A 53 -8.77 5.57 6.28
N GLU A 54 -9.45 6.57 5.70
CA GLU A 54 -9.32 6.88 4.27
C GLU A 54 -7.86 7.17 3.87
N ASP A 55 -7.16 7.95 4.70
CA ASP A 55 -5.77 8.32 4.47
C ASP A 55 -4.84 7.11 4.54
N ASP A 56 -5.02 6.24 5.53
CA ASP A 56 -4.24 5.01 5.66
C ASP A 56 -4.53 4.07 4.50
N PHE A 57 -5.79 3.92 4.09
CA PHE A 57 -6.16 3.11 2.93
C PHE A 57 -5.48 3.60 1.64
N LYS A 58 -5.52 4.91 1.38
CA LYS A 58 -4.87 5.49 0.19
C LYS A 58 -3.35 5.32 0.22
N SER A 59 -2.73 5.58 1.37
CA SER A 59 -1.30 5.37 1.56
C SER A 59 -0.92 3.90 1.37
N TRP A 60 -1.70 2.98 1.93
CA TRP A 60 -1.48 1.55 1.80
C TRP A 60 -1.50 1.09 0.33
N ILE A 61 -2.54 1.49 -0.42
CA ILE A 61 -2.63 1.17 -1.86
C ILE A 61 -1.47 1.80 -2.64
N HIS A 62 -1.08 3.03 -2.33
CA HIS A 62 0.04 3.71 -2.97
C HIS A 62 1.36 2.94 -2.80
N HIS A 63 1.72 2.59 -1.57
CA HIS A 63 2.96 1.84 -1.30
C HIS A 63 2.90 0.41 -1.88
N PHE A 64 1.72 -0.22 -1.94
CA PHE A 64 1.60 -1.54 -2.56
C PHE A 64 1.86 -1.49 -4.07
N ILE A 65 1.38 -0.45 -4.75
CA ILE A 65 1.64 -0.22 -6.17
C ILE A 65 3.15 -0.01 -6.40
N ILE A 66 3.78 0.87 -5.62
CA ILE A 66 5.23 1.13 -5.73
C ILE A 66 6.03 -0.14 -5.49
N PHE A 67 5.73 -0.89 -4.42
CA PHE A 67 6.39 -2.15 -4.10
C PHE A 67 6.32 -3.12 -5.27
N LYS A 68 5.13 -3.33 -5.84
CA LYS A 68 4.91 -4.27 -6.94
C LYS A 68 5.55 -3.82 -8.25
N GLU A 69 5.44 -2.54 -8.61
CA GLU A 69 5.99 -1.98 -9.85
C GLU A 69 7.52 -1.96 -9.85
N ASN A 70 8.15 -1.87 -8.67
CA ASN A 70 9.60 -1.93 -8.50
C ASN A 70 10.14 -3.34 -8.24
N GLY A 71 9.34 -4.38 -8.50
CA GLY A 71 9.78 -5.78 -8.48
C GLY A 71 9.79 -6.44 -7.11
N GLY A 72 9.16 -5.84 -6.09
CA GLY A 72 8.92 -6.47 -4.81
C GLY A 72 8.01 -7.70 -4.96
N ASP A 73 8.35 -8.79 -4.26
CA ASP A 73 7.55 -10.02 -4.29
C ASP A 73 6.53 -9.97 -3.14
N PRO A 74 5.21 -10.10 -3.41
CA PRO A 74 4.18 -10.18 -2.36
C PRO A 74 4.46 -11.27 -1.31
N TRP A 75 5.23 -12.31 -1.63
CA TRP A 75 5.68 -13.29 -0.63
C TRP A 75 6.54 -12.69 0.48
N GLU A 76 7.25 -11.58 0.23
CA GLU A 76 8.04 -10.87 1.24
C GLU A 76 7.18 -10.13 2.27
N LEU A 77 5.89 -9.96 1.98
CA LEU A 77 4.91 -9.37 2.89
C LEU A 77 4.20 -10.44 3.74
N LYS A 78 4.31 -11.72 3.38
CA LYS A 78 3.76 -12.82 4.16
C LYS A 78 4.73 -13.12 5.29
N GLU A 79 4.23 -13.12 6.53
CA GLU A 79 5.05 -13.58 7.66
C GLU A 79 5.59 -14.96 7.29
N SER A 80 6.91 -15.09 7.31
CA SER A 80 7.53 -16.41 7.19
C SER A 80 7.16 -17.15 8.47
N ASP A 81 6.33 -18.18 8.36
CA ASP A 81 6.11 -19.13 9.46
C ASP A 81 7.49 -19.67 9.89
N ILE A 82 8.03 -19.15 11.00
CA ILE A 82 9.22 -19.69 11.68
C ILE A 82 8.77 -20.60 12.81
#